data_AF-A0A1F8VBV9-F1
#
_entry.id   AF-A0A1F8VBV9-F1
#
_cell.length_a   1.000
_cell.length_b   1.000
_cell.length_c   1.000
_cell.angle_alpha   90.00
_cell.angle_beta   90.00
_cell.angle_gamma   90.00
#
_symmetry.space_group_name_H-M   'P 1'
#
loop_
_entity.id
_entity.type
_entity.pdbx_description
1 polymer ?
#
loop_
_entity_poly.entity_id
_entity_poly.type
_entity_poly.pdbx_seq_one_letter_code
_entity_poly.pdbx_strand_id
1 'polypeptide(L)'
;MSKFIKGQSGNPNGRPKGSKNKKIQHVQTYIASVLEEMDFCAFHKLIELAKYSDDQTIQLTAAKEIAQYLAPKLRSVTLTGDIENPVSFHLNLSPSTDA
;
A
#
# COMPACT_ATOMS: atom_id res chain seq x y z
N MET A 1 -36.45 10.93 14.41
CA MET A 1 -34.97 10.93 14.39
C MET A 1 -34.52 9.59 13.81
N SER A 2 -34.10 9.53 12.54
CA SER A 2 -33.67 8.26 11.93
C SER A 2 -32.33 7.83 12.52
N LYS A 3 -32.25 6.58 13.01
CA LYS A 3 -31.02 5.98 13.52
C LYS A 3 -29.98 5.91 12.39
N PHE A 4 -28.75 6.35 12.67
CA PHE A 4 -27.61 6.21 11.77
C PHE A 4 -27.29 4.71 11.54
N ILE A 5 -27.35 4.25 10.28
CA ILE A 5 -27.05 2.87 9.90
C ILE A 5 -25.59 2.80 9.44
N LYS A 6 -24.74 2.09 10.18
CA LYS A 6 -23.31 1.92 9.87
C LYS A 6 -23.14 1.32 8.46
N GLY A 7 -22.54 2.08 7.55
CA GLY A 7 -22.28 1.66 6.16
C GLY A 7 -23.28 2.19 5.12
N GLN A 8 -24.39 2.79 5.56
CA GLN A 8 -25.20 3.67 4.72
C GLN A 8 -24.83 5.11 5.09
N SER A 9 -24.23 5.83 4.15
CA SER A 9 -24.11 7.27 4.25
C SER A 9 -25.51 7.83 4.49
N GLY A 10 -25.76 8.44 5.65
CA GLY A 10 -27.02 9.11 5.97
C GLY A 10 -27.33 10.32 5.06
N ASN A 11 -26.46 10.60 4.09
CA ASN A 11 -26.71 11.50 2.98
C ASN A 11 -27.20 10.69 1.75
N PRO A 12 -28.48 10.81 1.37
CA PRO A 12 -29.04 10.19 0.17
C PRO A 12 -28.37 10.64 -1.13
N ASN A 13 -27.81 11.86 -1.13
CA ASN A 13 -27.02 12.42 -2.24
C ASN A 13 -25.51 12.14 -2.10
N GLY A 14 -25.14 11.34 -1.10
CA GLY A 14 -23.76 10.94 -0.85
C GLY A 14 -23.23 10.03 -1.95
N ARG A 15 -21.91 10.00 -2.08
CA ARG A 15 -21.25 9.18 -3.08
C ARG A 15 -21.46 7.68 -2.78
N PRO A 16 -22.00 6.87 -3.71
CA PRO A 16 -22.29 5.46 -3.44
C PRO A 16 -21.00 4.67 -3.15
N LYS A 17 -21.10 3.72 -2.22
CA LYS A 17 -19.99 2.86 -1.80
C LYS A 17 -19.42 2.10 -3.00
N GLY A 18 -18.10 2.17 -3.20
CA GLY A 18 -17.41 1.53 -4.33
C GLY A 18 -17.39 2.34 -5.63
N SER A 19 -18.05 3.51 -5.69
CA SER A 19 -17.97 4.35 -6.89
C SER A 19 -16.59 4.98 -7.06
N LYS A 20 -15.92 4.68 -8.18
CA LYS A 20 -14.58 5.19 -8.51
C LYS A 20 -14.58 6.70 -8.67
N ASN A 21 -13.61 7.38 -8.07
CA ASN A 21 -13.43 8.81 -8.24
C ASN A 21 -13.03 9.15 -9.67
N LYS A 22 -14.00 9.59 -10.49
CA LYS A 22 -13.82 9.94 -11.90
C LYS A 22 -12.62 10.88 -12.12
N LYS A 23 -12.44 11.88 -11.25
CA LYS A 23 -11.28 12.79 -11.32
C LYS A 23 -9.95 12.04 -11.17
N ILE A 24 -9.85 11.18 -10.15
CA ILE A 24 -8.64 10.36 -9.92
C ILE A 24 -8.42 9.41 -11.09
N GLN A 25 -9.49 8.83 -11.65
CA GLN A 25 -9.41 7.92 -12.78
C GLN A 25 -8.85 8.62 -14.03
N HIS A 26 -9.35 9.82 -14.36
CA HIS A 26 -8.82 10.60 -15.49
C HIS A 26 -7.33 10.93 -15.32
N VAL A 27 -6.92 11.33 -14.11
CA VAL A 27 -5.50 11.62 -13.82
C VAL A 27 -4.64 10.37 -13.98
N GLN A 28 -5.09 9.21 -13.46
CA GLN A 28 -4.37 7.95 -13.60
C GLN A 28 -4.22 7.52 -15.05
N THR A 29 -5.27 7.64 -15.86
CA THR A 29 -5.24 7.29 -17.28
C THR A 29 -4.32 8.22 -18.06
N TYR A 30 -4.35 9.53 -17.78
CA TYR A 30 -3.46 10.49 -18.42
C TYR A 30 -1.99 10.25 -18.07
N ILE A 31 -1.68 10.00 -16.80
CA ILE A 31 -0.30 9.67 -16.39
C ILE A 31 0.15 8.40 -17.10
N ALA A 32 -0.70 7.37 -17.17
CA ALA A 32 -0.37 6.13 -17.86
C ALA A 32 -0.06 6.35 -19.35
N SER A 33 -0.87 7.16 -20.06
CA SER A 33 -0.61 7.45 -21.48
C SER A 33 0.70 8.20 -21.70
N VAL A 34 1.00 9.19 -20.85
CA VAL A 34 2.27 9.93 -20.93
C VAL A 34 3.47 9.01 -20.69
N LEU A 35 3.40 8.11 -19.71
CA LEU A 35 4.48 7.16 -19.45
C LEU A 35 4.68 6.17 -20.59
N GLU A 36 3.60 5.75 -21.25
CA GLU A 36 3.65 4.85 -22.42
C GLU A 36 4.26 5.57 -23.64
N GLU A 37 3.86 6.81 -23.92
CA GLU A 37 4.45 7.63 -24.99
C GLU A 37 5.95 7.88 -24.78
N MET A 38 6.39 7.96 -23.53
CA MET A 38 7.80 8.16 -23.16
C MET A 38 8.61 6.85 -23.11
N ASP A 39 7.99 5.70 -23.37
CA ASP A 39 8.58 4.36 -23.13
C ASP A 39 9.23 4.23 -21.73
N PHE A 40 8.61 4.88 -20.74
CA PHE A 40 9.17 4.98 -19.40
C PHE A 40 8.61 3.92 -18.48
N CYS A 41 9.47 3.01 -18.04
CA CYS A 41 9.15 2.05 -16.99
C CYS A 41 9.76 2.48 -15.64
N ALA A 42 8.91 2.88 -14.70
CA ALA A 42 9.33 3.31 -13.36
C ALA A 42 10.14 2.23 -12.60
N PHE A 43 9.79 0.95 -12.76
CA PHE A 43 10.52 -0.15 -12.12
C PHE A 43 11.93 -0.31 -12.69
N HIS A 44 12.10 -0.24 -14.01
CA HIS A 44 13.42 -0.26 -14.62
C HIS A 44 14.28 0.90 -14.13
N LYS A 45 13.70 2.10 -14.04
CA LYS A 45 14.45 3.27 -13.55
C LYS A 45 14.84 3.14 -12.08
N LEU A 46 13.95 2.62 -11.23
CA LEU A 46 14.27 2.35 -9.83
C LEU A 46 15.41 1.32 -9.70
N ILE A 47 15.42 0.27 -10.51
CA ILE A 47 16.48 -0.75 -10.49
C ILE A 47 17.82 -0.12 -10.93
N GLU A 48 17.80 0.70 -11.97
CA GLU A 48 18.98 1.43 -12.44
C GLU A 48 19.54 2.34 -11.34
N LEU A 49 18.69 3.14 -10.69
CA LEU A 49 19.08 4.02 -9.58
C LEU A 49 19.62 3.23 -8.37
N ALA A 50 18.99 2.11 -8.03
CA ALA A 50 19.45 1.25 -6.94
C ALA A 50 20.80 0.59 -7.22
N LYS A 51 21.16 0.38 -8.50
CA LYS A 51 22.40 -0.31 -8.87
C LYS A 51 23.56 0.64 -9.18
N TYR A 52 23.28 1.75 -9.85
CA TYR A 52 24.32 2.58 -10.49
C TYR A 52 24.34 4.04 -10.01
N SER A 53 23.49 4.45 -9.07
CA SER A 53 23.55 5.82 -8.56
C SER A 53 24.79 6.04 -7.69
N ASP A 54 25.50 7.15 -7.93
CA ASP A 54 26.66 7.58 -7.12
C ASP A 54 26.24 8.15 -5.76
N ASP A 55 24.99 8.59 -5.61
CA ASP A 55 24.44 9.07 -4.34
C ASP A 55 23.84 7.90 -3.57
N GLN A 56 24.49 7.54 -2.47
CA GLN A 56 24.07 6.46 -1.58
C GLN A 56 22.64 6.66 -1.04
N THR A 57 22.18 7.90 -0.87
CA THR A 57 20.82 8.22 -0.42
C THR A 57 19.78 7.84 -1.47
N ILE A 58 20.06 8.18 -2.73
CA ILE A 58 19.20 7.82 -3.86
C ILE A 58 19.19 6.30 -4.05
N GLN A 59 20.38 5.69 -3.98
CA GLN A 59 20.56 4.25 -4.10
C GLN A 59 19.74 3.49 -3.04
N LEU A 60 19.88 3.86 -1.77
CA LEU A 60 19.17 3.24 -0.66
C LEU A 60 17.65 3.46 -0.75
N THR A 61 17.22 4.66 -1.18
CA THR A 61 15.80 4.97 -1.34
C THR A 61 15.19 4.13 -2.45
N ALA A 62 15.84 4.02 -3.61
CA ALA A 62 15.38 3.20 -4.71
C ALA A 62 15.30 1.71 -4.33
N ALA A 63 16.33 1.19 -3.63
CA ALA A 63 16.34 -0.17 -3.12
C ALA A 63 15.20 -0.43 -2.13
N LYS A 64 14.94 0.51 -1.22
CA LYS A 64 13.82 0.44 -0.27
C LYS A 64 12.47 0.43 -0.97
N GLU A 65 12.27 1.23 -2.01
CA GLU A 65 11.02 1.24 -2.78
C GLU A 65 10.79 -0.11 -3.50
N ILE A 66 11.83 -0.69 -4.10
CA ILE A 66 11.74 -2.02 -4.74
C ILE A 66 11.43 -3.12 -3.71
N ALA A 67 12.07 -3.08 -2.53
CA ALA A 67 11.88 -4.10 -1.50
C ALA A 67 10.43 -4.26 -1.03
N GLN A 68 9.61 -3.20 -1.13
CA GLN A 68 8.19 -3.21 -0.78
C GLN A 68 7.34 -4.14 -1.67
N TYR A 69 7.84 -4.46 -2.86
CA TYR A 69 7.16 -5.35 -3.81
C TYR A 69 7.70 -6.79 -3.76
N LEU A 70 8.86 -7.01 -3.13
CA LEU A 70 9.47 -8.33 -2.97
C LEU A 70 9.03 -9.00 -1.67
N ALA A 71 8.92 -8.22 -0.58
CA ALA A 71 8.55 -8.73 0.74
C ALA A 71 7.28 -8.02 1.25
N PRO A 72 6.34 -8.75 1.87
CA PRO A 72 5.20 -8.15 2.53
C PRO A 72 5.66 -7.14 3.58
N LYS A 73 5.12 -5.91 3.57
CA LYS A 73 5.38 -4.95 4.63
C LYS A 73 4.91 -5.52 5.97
N LEU A 74 5.80 -5.53 6.96
CA LEU A 74 5.43 -5.84 8.34
C LEU A 74 4.37 -4.83 8.79
N ARG A 75 3.19 -5.35 9.15
CA ARG A 75 2.12 -4.54 9.71
C ARG A 75 2.39 -4.38 11.19
N SER A 76 2.41 -3.15 11.67
CA SER A 76 2.33 -2.90 13.11
C SER A 76 1.00 -3.43 13.63
N VAL A 77 1.04 -4.27 14.66
CA VAL A 77 -0.14 -4.76 15.38
C VAL A 77 -0.21 -4.03 16.70
N THR A 78 -1.19 -3.13 16.85
CA THR A 78 -1.49 -2.53 18.16
C THR A 78 -2.44 -3.45 18.90
N LEU A 79 -1.96 -4.07 19.98
CA LEU A 79 -2.78 -4.93 20.83
C LEU A 79 -3.52 -4.07 21.86
N THR A 80 -4.85 -4.01 21.77
CA THR A 80 -5.69 -3.41 22.82
C THR A 80 -6.30 -4.54 23.64
N GLY A 81 -5.82 -4.72 24.87
CA GLY A 81 -6.37 -5.70 25.81
C GLY A 81 -7.52 -5.10 26.63
N ASP A 82 -8.57 -5.88 26.82
CA ASP A 82 -9.62 -5.63 27.82
C ASP A 82 -9.43 -6.62 28.97
N ILE A 83 -9.59 -6.17 30.22
CA ILE A 83 -9.41 -7.01 31.41
C ILE A 83 -10.42 -8.17 31.41
N GLU A 84 -11.62 -7.94 30.88
CA GLU A 84 -12.66 -8.97 30.79
C GLU A 84 -12.50 -9.89 29.56
N ASN A 85 -11.72 -9.47 28.56
CA ASN A 85 -11.50 -10.21 27.31
C ASN A 85 -10.02 -10.20 26.91
N PRO A 86 -9.18 -11.05 27.53
CA PRO A 86 -7.75 -11.08 27.24
C PRO A 86 -7.47 -11.51 25.79
N VAL A 87 -6.60 -10.79 25.11
CA VAL A 87 -6.23 -11.08 23.71
C VAL A 87 -5.16 -12.18 23.68
N SER A 88 -5.50 -13.33 23.11
CA SER A 88 -4.56 -14.42 22.78
C SER A 88 -4.21 -14.41 21.30
N PHE A 89 -2.94 -14.60 20.94
CA PHE A 89 -2.52 -14.84 19.56
C PHE A 89 -1.65 -16.10 19.45
N HIS A 90 -1.84 -16.86 18.36
CA HIS A 90 -1.02 -18.01 18.01
C HIS A 90 -0.02 -17.60 16.92
N LEU A 91 1.27 -17.67 17.24
CA LEU A 91 2.36 -17.50 16.27
C LEU A 91 2.73 -18.87 15.71
N ASN A 92 2.47 -19.06 14.42
CA ASN A 92 3.00 -20.22 13.68
C ASN A 92 4.41 -19.85 13.21
N LEU A 93 5.42 -20.23 13.99
CA LEU A 93 6.81 -20.14 13.58
C LEU A 93 7.11 -21.38 12.74
N SER A 94 7.32 -21.20 11.44
CA SER A 94 7.94 -22.23 10.61
C SER A 94 9.38 -22.46 11.11
N PRO A 95 9.83 -23.72 11.25
CA PRO A 95 11.19 -24.00 11.69
C PRO A 95 12.20 -23.39 10.71
N SER A 96 13.23 -22.71 11.24
CA SER A 96 14.34 -22.18 10.46
C SER A 96 15.09 -23.33 9.80
N THR A 97 15.24 -23.29 8.48
CA THR A 97 15.93 -24.32 7.68
C THR A 97 17.46 -24.19 7.65
N ASP A 98 18.05 -23.45 8.59
CA ASP A 98 19.50 -23.26 8.64
C ASP A 98 20.11 -24.10 9.77
N ALA A 99 20.71 -25.22 9.38
CA ALA A 99 21.66 -26.03 10.14
C ALA A 99 22.87 -26.32 9.25
#